data_AF-A0A3B9LF61-F1
#
_entry.id   AF-A0A3B9LF61-F1
#
_cell.length_a   1.000
_cell.length_b   1.000
_cell.length_c   1.000
_cell.angle_alpha   90.00
_cell.angle_beta   90.00
_cell.angle_gamma   90.00
#
_symmetry.space_group_name_H-M   'P 1'
#
loop_
_entity.id
_entity.type
_entity.pdbx_description
1 polymer ?
#
loop_
_entity_poly.entity_id
_entity_poly.type
_entity_poly.pdbx_seq_one_letter_code
_entity_poly.pdbx_strand_id
1 'polypeptide(L)'
;HFAIMFEALFILTTIDAGTRVGRFLLQDLLGNVWRPLGNTRSWSANFLASVVLVAAWGWFLYQGVIDPLGGINSLWPLFGLANQLLSVIALCLGTTLLIKMRKTKYLFVTLVPLCFMCAVTFSAGYLKIFSVDPKLGFLSGAQSLTEQAGALADPHKAAELIRQASVWRFDALMAASFLLLVLLIVLGSAIQWWQLVRGTKPVVLRESEFVQISQLEAARS
;
A
#
# COMPACT_ATOMS: atom_id res chain seq x y z
N HIS A 1 -16.31 -15.99 -26.32
CA HIS A 1 -16.95 -16.32 -25.03
C HIS A 1 -15.97 -16.71 -23.92
N PHE A 2 -15.04 -17.65 -24.14
CA PHE A 2 -14.08 -18.09 -23.10
C PHE A 2 -13.25 -16.95 -22.46
N ALA A 3 -12.68 -16.05 -23.25
CA ALA A 3 -11.88 -14.93 -22.75
C ALA A 3 -12.66 -14.01 -21.79
N ILE A 4 -13.92 -13.69 -22.11
CA ILE A 4 -14.79 -12.84 -21.29
C ILE A 4 -15.15 -13.53 -19.97
N MET A 5 -15.44 -14.84 -20.00
CA MET A 5 -15.71 -15.60 -18.76
C MET A 5 -14.47 -15.71 -17.87
N PHE A 6 -13.29 -15.92 -18.46
CA PHE A 6 -12.03 -15.98 -17.71
C PHE A 6 -11.71 -14.64 -17.03
N GLU A 7 -11.84 -13.54 -17.76
CA GLU A 7 -11.65 -12.18 -17.22
C GLU A 7 -12.62 -11.89 -16.08
N ALA A 8 -13.91 -12.20 -16.26
CA ALA A 8 -14.93 -12.04 -15.23
C ALA A 8 -14.63 -12.88 -13.97
N LEU A 9 -14.18 -14.13 -14.13
CA LEU A 9 -13.81 -14.99 -12.99
C LEU A 9 -12.57 -14.47 -12.26
N PHE A 10 -11.58 -13.96 -12.98
CA PHE A 10 -10.40 -13.35 -12.40
C PHE A 10 -10.74 -12.10 -11.59
N ILE A 11 -11.58 -11.22 -12.15
CA ILE A 11 -12.09 -10.03 -11.46
C ILE A 11 -12.86 -10.44 -10.20
N LEU A 12 -13.78 -11.40 -10.31
CA LEU A 12 -14.60 -11.85 -9.18
C LEU A 12 -13.75 -12.48 -8.06
N THR A 13 -12.74 -13.27 -8.41
CA THR A 13 -11.80 -13.86 -7.44
C THR A 13 -11.01 -12.78 -6.71
N THR A 14 -10.54 -11.77 -7.46
CA THR A 14 -9.78 -10.66 -6.91
C THR A 14 -10.64 -9.81 -5.98
N ILE A 15 -11.89 -9.52 -6.36
CA ILE A 15 -12.84 -8.77 -5.54
C ILE A 15 -13.23 -9.55 -4.29
N ASP A 16 -13.48 -10.86 -4.37
CA ASP A 16 -13.81 -11.69 -3.20
C ASP A 16 -12.65 -11.72 -2.19
N ALA A 17 -11.44 -12.02 -2.66
CA ALA A 17 -10.25 -12.02 -1.81
C ALA A 17 -9.98 -10.62 -1.23
N GLY A 18 -10.09 -9.58 -2.04
CA GLY A 18 -9.92 -8.19 -1.64
C GLY A 18 -10.94 -7.74 -0.60
N THR A 19 -12.22 -8.12 -0.75
CA THR A 19 -13.28 -7.80 0.22
C THR A 19 -13.05 -8.52 1.54
N ARG A 20 -12.57 -9.77 1.49
CA ARG A 20 -12.25 -10.53 2.71
C ARG A 20 -11.10 -9.91 3.48
N VAL A 21 -9.99 -9.61 2.81
CA VAL A 21 -8.81 -8.98 3.41
C VAL A 21 -9.13 -7.56 3.86
N GLY A 22 -9.82 -6.78 3.02
CA GLY A 22 -10.23 -5.41 3.31
C GLY A 22 -11.10 -5.31 4.56
N ARG A 23 -11.98 -6.29 4.81
CA ARG A 23 -12.78 -6.34 6.03
C ARG A 23 -11.89 -6.51 7.26
N PHE A 24 -10.90 -7.40 7.20
CA PHE A 24 -9.96 -7.59 8.31
C PHE A 24 -9.13 -6.33 8.57
N LEU A 25 -8.65 -5.67 7.52
CA LEU A 25 -7.91 -4.40 7.64
C LEU A 25 -8.78 -3.27 8.21
N LEU A 26 -10.03 -3.15 7.75
CA LEU A 26 -10.99 -2.17 8.25
C LEU A 26 -11.31 -2.41 9.72
N GLN A 27 -11.48 -3.67 10.13
CA GLN A 27 -11.73 -4.04 11.52
C GLN A 27 -10.51 -3.80 12.41
N ASP A 28 -9.30 -4.03 11.91
CA ASP A 28 -8.06 -3.74 12.64
C ASP A 28 -7.89 -2.23 12.86
N LEU A 29 -8.14 -1.43 11.82
CA LEU A 29 -8.12 0.03 11.89
C LEU A 29 -9.22 0.57 12.83
N LEU A 30 -10.46 0.11 12.67
CA LEU A 30 -11.58 0.52 13.52
C LEU A 30 -11.42 0.02 14.95
N GLY A 31 -10.78 -1.12 15.17
CA GLY A 31 -10.45 -1.66 16.49
C GLY A 31 -9.48 -0.79 17.27
N ASN A 32 -8.57 -0.09 16.57
CA ASN A 32 -7.65 0.88 17.16
C ASN A 32 -8.36 2.19 17.57
N VAL A 33 -9.47 2.55 16.90
CA VAL A 33 -10.29 3.73 17.23
C VAL A 33 -11.35 3.41 18.29
N TRP A 34 -12.02 2.26 18.17
CA TRP A 34 -13.07 1.80 19.08
C TRP A 34 -13.05 0.27 19.26
N ARG A 35 -12.65 -0.19 20.46
CA ARG A 35 -12.45 -1.61 20.81
C ARG A 35 -13.60 -2.58 20.46
N PRO A 36 -14.90 -2.22 20.54
CA PRO A 36 -16.00 -3.11 20.17
C PRO A 36 -16.09 -3.40 18.66
N LEU A 37 -15.63 -2.48 17.80
CA LEU A 37 -15.64 -2.64 16.34
C LEU A 37 -14.50 -3.53 15.83
N GLY A 38 -13.43 -3.71 16.61
CA GLY A 38 -12.34 -4.64 16.31
C GLY A 38 -12.65 -6.10 16.66
N ASN A 39 -13.83 -6.39 17.24
CA ASN A 39 -14.18 -7.75 17.62
C ASN A 39 -14.65 -8.56 16.41
N THR A 40 -13.72 -9.28 15.79
CA THR A 40 -13.96 -10.17 14.63
C THR A 40 -14.93 -11.33 14.91
N ARG A 41 -15.27 -11.61 16.18
CA ARG A 41 -16.29 -12.59 16.57
C ARG A 41 -17.71 -12.01 16.65
N SER A 42 -17.87 -10.69 16.65
CA SER A 42 -19.20 -10.08 16.70
C SER A 42 -19.86 -10.11 15.31
N TRP A 43 -21.04 -10.71 15.22
CA TRP A 43 -21.81 -10.80 13.98
C TRP A 43 -22.20 -9.41 13.45
N SER A 44 -22.54 -8.47 14.32
CA SER A 44 -22.92 -7.10 13.94
C SER A 44 -21.74 -6.27 13.42
N ALA A 45 -20.56 -6.38 14.05
CA ALA A 45 -19.35 -5.70 13.60
C ALA A 45 -18.86 -6.25 12.25
N ASN A 46 -18.97 -7.58 12.05
CA ASN A 46 -18.67 -8.22 10.77
C ASN A 46 -19.64 -7.79 9.66
N PHE A 47 -20.93 -7.73 9.94
CA PHE A 47 -21.93 -7.31 8.98
C PHE A 47 -21.73 -5.84 8.57
N LEU A 48 -21.55 -4.94 9.54
CA LEU A 48 -21.33 -3.52 9.29
C LEU A 48 -20.04 -3.26 8.49
N ALA A 49 -18.94 -3.92 8.87
CA ALA A 49 -17.69 -3.81 8.12
C ALA A 49 -17.82 -4.30 6.67
N SER A 50 -18.56 -5.40 6.45
CA SER A 50 -18.85 -5.90 5.09
C SER A 50 -19.71 -4.93 4.28
N VAL A 51 -20.78 -4.38 4.86
CA VAL A 51 -21.66 -3.41 4.18
C VAL A 51 -20.88 -2.17 3.78
N VAL A 52 -20.08 -1.62 4.70
CA VAL A 52 -19.24 -0.44 4.43
C VAL A 52 -18.24 -0.74 3.31
N LEU A 53 -17.60 -1.91 3.34
CA LEU A 53 -16.60 -2.26 2.34
C LEU A 53 -17.21 -2.51 0.95
N VAL A 54 -18.36 -3.20 0.88
CA VAL A 54 -19.09 -3.39 -0.39
C VAL A 54 -19.61 -2.06 -0.93
N ALA A 55 -20.12 -1.18 -0.06
CA ALA A 55 -20.53 0.17 -0.45
C ALA A 55 -19.34 1.00 -0.96
N ALA A 56 -18.17 0.88 -0.35
CA ALA A 56 -16.95 1.55 -0.80
C ALA A 56 -16.51 1.05 -2.20
N TRP A 57 -16.55 -0.26 -2.45
CA TRP A 57 -16.31 -0.81 -3.80
C TRP A 57 -17.35 -0.35 -4.81
N GLY A 58 -18.63 -0.32 -4.44
CA GLY A 58 -19.71 0.16 -5.30
C GLY A 58 -19.54 1.65 -5.66
N TRP A 59 -19.21 2.48 -4.68
CA TRP A 59 -18.89 3.89 -4.87
C TRP A 59 -17.67 4.07 -5.79
N PHE A 60 -16.63 3.28 -5.56
CA PHE A 60 -15.42 3.31 -6.38
C PHE A 60 -15.69 2.97 -7.85
N LEU A 61 -16.49 1.94 -8.11
CA LEU A 61 -16.92 1.59 -9.48
C LEU A 61 -17.77 2.70 -10.10
N TYR A 62 -18.71 3.26 -9.35
CA TYR A 62 -19.54 4.38 -9.81
C TYR A 62 -18.69 5.59 -10.21
N GLN A 63 -17.72 5.96 -9.37
CA GLN A 63 -16.77 7.04 -9.67
C GLN A 63 -15.89 6.71 -10.89
N GLY A 64 -15.44 5.46 -11.02
CA GLY A 64 -14.66 5.01 -12.17
C GLY A 64 -15.40 5.08 -13.51
N VAL A 65 -16.73 5.00 -13.50
CA VAL A 65 -17.57 5.09 -14.72
C VAL A 65 -17.94 6.54 -15.05
N ILE A 66 -18.25 7.36 -14.05
CA ILE A 66 -18.79 8.72 -14.27
C ILE A 66 -17.71 9.77 -14.48
N ASP A 67 -16.52 9.56 -13.92
CA ASP A 67 -15.40 10.49 -14.05
C ASP A 67 -14.35 9.96 -15.05
N PRO A 68 -14.49 10.25 -16.36
CA PRO A 68 -13.60 9.76 -17.40
C PRO A 68 -12.16 10.29 -17.28
N LEU A 69 -11.91 11.33 -16.48
CA LEU A 69 -10.61 11.99 -16.36
C LEU A 69 -9.91 11.76 -15.01
N GLY A 70 -10.67 11.45 -13.95
CA GLY A 70 -10.15 11.39 -12.57
C GLY A 70 -10.08 10.01 -11.94
N GLY A 71 -11.02 9.10 -12.22
CA GLY A 71 -11.12 7.82 -11.52
C GLY A 71 -9.98 6.86 -11.85
N ILE A 72 -10.10 6.13 -12.95
CA ILE A 72 -9.20 5.02 -13.30
C ILE A 72 -7.76 5.51 -13.59
N ASN A 73 -7.62 6.68 -14.23
CA ASN A 73 -6.33 7.20 -14.66
C ASN A 73 -5.43 7.68 -13.50
N SER A 74 -6.02 8.16 -12.39
CA SER A 74 -5.24 8.50 -11.19
C SER A 74 -4.89 7.27 -10.34
N LEU A 75 -5.78 6.27 -10.32
CA LEU A 75 -5.60 5.05 -9.53
C LEU A 75 -4.42 4.20 -9.99
N TRP A 76 -4.13 4.18 -11.28
CA TRP A 76 -3.08 3.33 -11.83
C TRP A 76 -1.67 3.69 -11.30
N PRO A 77 -1.24 4.96 -11.32
CA PRO A 77 -0.04 5.40 -10.61
C PRO A 77 -0.02 5.06 -9.12
N LEU A 78 -1.14 5.25 -8.42
CA LEU A 78 -1.24 4.97 -6.99
C LEU A 78 -1.07 3.48 -6.68
N PHE A 79 -1.64 2.60 -7.50
CA PHE A 79 -1.48 1.16 -7.37
C PHE A 79 -0.01 0.74 -7.56
N GLY A 80 0.67 1.29 -8.56
CA GLY A 80 2.09 1.05 -8.79
C GLY A 80 2.96 1.45 -7.60
N LEU A 81 2.72 2.64 -7.03
CA LEU A 81 3.39 3.10 -5.82
C LEU A 81 3.08 2.20 -4.62
N ALA A 82 1.82 1.85 -4.38
CA ALA A 82 1.43 0.97 -3.27
C ALA A 82 2.19 -0.37 -3.26
N ASN A 83 2.36 -0.98 -4.43
CA ASN A 83 3.10 -2.25 -4.57
C ASN A 83 4.60 -2.11 -4.27
N GLN A 84 5.20 -0.99 -4.68
CA GLN A 84 6.59 -0.70 -4.36
C GLN A 84 6.78 -0.50 -2.85
N LEU A 85 5.87 0.23 -2.21
CA LEU A 85 5.90 0.48 -0.77
C LEU A 85 5.70 -0.82 0.03
N LEU A 86 4.78 -1.69 -0.40
CA LEU A 86 4.57 -3.00 0.22
C LEU A 86 5.83 -3.88 0.11
N SER A 87 6.51 -3.83 -1.03
CA SER A 87 7.75 -4.57 -1.25
C SER A 87 8.86 -4.11 -0.29
N VAL A 88 9.00 -2.80 -0.09
CA VAL A 88 9.95 -2.22 0.89
C VAL A 88 9.64 -2.71 2.31
N ILE A 89 8.37 -2.68 2.72
CA ILE A 89 7.95 -3.15 4.06
C ILE A 89 8.23 -4.65 4.22
N ALA A 90 7.92 -5.47 3.22
CA ALA A 90 8.15 -6.91 3.25
C ALA A 90 9.65 -7.24 3.36
N LEU A 91 10.51 -6.52 2.63
CA LEU A 91 11.96 -6.68 2.70
C LEU A 91 12.54 -6.20 4.05
N CYS A 92 11.99 -5.12 4.62
CA CYS A 92 12.33 -4.69 5.98
C CYS A 92 11.96 -5.77 7.01
N LEU A 93 10.77 -6.36 6.91
CA LEU A 93 10.35 -7.45 7.79
C LEU A 93 11.26 -8.68 7.62
N GLY A 94 11.54 -9.09 6.38
CA GLY A 94 12.44 -10.21 6.08
C GLY A 94 13.84 -10.01 6.65
N THR A 95 14.40 -8.81 6.49
CA THR A 95 15.70 -8.44 7.09
C THR A 95 15.66 -8.54 8.61
N THR A 96 14.58 -8.05 9.23
CA THR A 96 14.39 -8.10 10.68
C THR A 96 14.35 -9.55 11.19
N LEU A 97 13.64 -10.43 10.49
CA LEU A 97 13.55 -11.85 10.86
C LEU A 97 14.92 -12.54 10.74
N LEU A 98 15.66 -12.33 9.65
CA LEU A 98 17.00 -12.90 9.47
C LEU A 98 17.98 -12.49 10.58
N ILE A 99 17.93 -11.22 11.01
CA ILE A 99 18.74 -10.72 12.13
C ILE A 99 18.35 -11.43 13.43
N LYS A 100 17.05 -11.55 13.72
CA LYS A 100 16.57 -12.26 14.93
C LYS A 100 16.96 -13.74 14.93
N MET A 101 16.98 -14.39 13.77
CA MET A 101 17.44 -15.77 13.61
C MET A 101 18.98 -15.93 13.66
N ARG A 102 19.74 -14.84 13.90
CA ARG A 102 21.22 -14.79 13.85
C ARG A 102 21.82 -15.28 12.52
N LYS A 103 21.05 -15.24 11.43
CA LYS A 103 21.49 -15.67 10.09
C LYS A 103 22.17 -14.52 9.34
N THR A 104 23.20 -13.94 9.94
CA THR A 104 23.79 -12.68 9.45
C THR A 104 24.43 -12.78 8.06
N LYS A 105 24.90 -13.97 7.68
CA LYS A 105 25.46 -14.26 6.35
C LYS A 105 24.45 -14.08 5.21
N TYR A 106 23.15 -14.20 5.47
CA TYR A 106 22.09 -14.12 4.46
C TYR A 106 21.44 -12.74 4.35
N LEU A 107 21.88 -11.75 5.14
CA LEU A 107 21.27 -10.40 5.13
C LEU A 107 21.31 -9.76 3.75
N PHE A 108 22.37 -9.98 2.97
CA PHE A 108 22.51 -9.41 1.62
C PHE A 108 21.35 -9.78 0.69
N VAL A 109 20.73 -10.95 0.86
CA VAL A 109 19.60 -11.42 0.05
C VAL A 109 18.37 -10.52 0.21
N THR A 110 18.22 -9.88 1.37
CA THR A 110 17.09 -8.96 1.64
C THR A 110 17.51 -7.49 1.54
N LEU A 111 18.71 -7.14 2.01
CA LEU A 111 19.22 -5.77 1.98
C LEU A 111 19.49 -5.25 0.56
N VAL A 112 20.05 -6.06 -0.34
CA VAL A 112 20.36 -5.59 -1.70
C VAL A 112 19.08 -5.23 -2.47
N PRO A 113 18.06 -6.12 -2.53
CA PRO A 113 16.76 -5.75 -3.11
C PRO A 113 16.10 -4.59 -2.37
N LEU A 114 16.23 -4.50 -1.04
CA LEU A 114 15.66 -3.40 -0.27
C LEU A 114 16.26 -2.05 -0.69
N CYS A 115 17.57 -1.94 -0.76
CA CYS A 115 18.25 -0.72 -1.19
C CYS A 115 17.84 -0.32 -2.61
N PHE A 116 17.75 -1.30 -3.52
CA PHE A 116 17.27 -1.06 -4.88
C PHE A 116 15.83 -0.56 -4.91
N MET A 117 14.93 -1.23 -4.20
CA MET A 117 13.53 -0.83 -4.11
C MET A 117 13.37 0.54 -3.49
N CYS A 118 14.10 0.86 -2.41
CA CYS A 118 14.14 2.20 -1.84
C CYS A 118 14.60 3.23 -2.88
N ALA A 119 15.72 2.98 -3.57
CA ALA A 119 16.23 3.91 -4.58
C ALA A 119 15.20 4.20 -5.68
N VAL A 120 14.57 3.16 -6.24
CA VAL A 120 13.54 3.30 -7.28
C VAL A 120 12.29 4.00 -6.73
N THR A 121 11.79 3.59 -5.57
CA THR A 121 10.54 4.13 -4.99
C THR A 121 10.69 5.60 -4.62
N PHE A 122 11.77 5.99 -3.95
CA PHE A 122 12.02 7.38 -3.59
C PHE A 122 12.32 8.24 -4.82
N SER A 123 13.08 7.74 -5.79
CA SER A 123 13.35 8.48 -7.03
C SER A 123 12.08 8.70 -7.86
N ALA A 124 11.28 7.64 -8.06
CA ALA A 124 10.02 7.72 -8.79
C ALA A 124 9.00 8.61 -8.07
N GLY A 125 8.89 8.47 -6.75
CA GLY A 125 8.04 9.31 -5.92
C GLY A 125 8.43 10.79 -5.96
N TYR A 126 9.72 11.08 -5.88
CA TYR A 126 10.24 12.45 -6.01
C TYR A 126 9.89 13.05 -7.37
N LEU A 127 10.13 12.33 -8.47
CA LEU A 127 9.78 12.77 -9.82
C LEU A 127 8.26 12.97 -9.95
N LYS A 128 7.44 12.08 -9.40
CA LYS A 128 5.98 12.21 -9.47
C LYS A 128 5.43 13.43 -8.73
N ILE A 129 6.06 13.86 -7.64
CA ILE A 129 5.60 15.02 -6.87
C ILE A 129 6.17 16.32 -7.45
N PHE A 130 7.48 16.36 -7.74
CA PHE A 130 8.23 17.59 -7.99
C PHE A 130 8.73 17.78 -9.42
N SER A 131 8.48 16.85 -10.35
CA SER A 131 8.93 17.02 -11.74
C SER A 131 8.30 18.28 -12.36
N VAL A 132 9.13 19.03 -13.08
CA VAL A 132 8.73 20.25 -13.80
C VAL A 132 7.85 19.93 -14.99
N ASP A 133 7.98 18.74 -15.58
CA ASP A 133 7.14 18.30 -16.69
C ASP A 133 5.71 18.05 -16.20
N PRO A 134 4.70 18.80 -16.71
CA PRO A 134 3.29 18.65 -16.32
C PRO A 134 2.71 17.26 -16.57
N LYS A 135 3.32 16.44 -17.44
CA LYS A 135 2.89 15.06 -17.69
C LYS A 135 3.37 14.09 -16.61
N LEU A 136 4.47 14.43 -15.94
CA LEU A 136 5.11 13.58 -14.95
C LEU A 136 4.77 14.03 -13.53
N GLY A 137 4.87 15.34 -13.25
CA GLY A 137 4.69 15.90 -11.91
C GLY A 137 3.24 16.26 -11.60
N PHE A 138 2.76 15.87 -10.42
CA PHE A 138 1.41 16.18 -9.97
C PHE A 138 1.22 17.68 -9.70
N LEU A 139 2.23 18.35 -9.10
CA LEU A 139 2.14 19.78 -8.80
C LEU A 139 2.20 20.65 -10.07
N SER A 140 3.13 20.34 -10.98
CA SER A 140 3.26 21.03 -12.27
C SER A 140 2.06 20.78 -13.18
N GLY A 141 1.54 19.54 -13.20
CA GLY A 141 0.32 19.22 -13.91
C GLY A 141 -0.91 19.95 -13.37
N ALA A 142 -1.08 20.02 -12.04
CA ALA A 142 -2.16 20.79 -11.43
C ALA A 142 -2.06 22.28 -11.76
N GLN A 143 -0.85 22.84 -11.80
CA GLN A 143 -0.64 24.23 -12.22
C GLN A 143 -1.02 24.43 -13.70
N SER A 144 -0.56 23.56 -14.59
CA SER A 144 -0.88 23.63 -16.03
C SER A 144 -2.39 23.54 -16.29
N LEU A 145 -3.10 22.66 -15.57
CA LEU A 145 -4.56 22.54 -15.65
C LEU A 145 -5.27 23.82 -15.17
N THR A 146 -4.75 24.46 -14.13
CA THR A 146 -5.28 25.73 -13.60
C THR A 146 -5.09 26.87 -14.62
N GLU A 147 -3.92 26.94 -15.25
CA GLU A 147 -3.62 27.94 -16.29
C GLU A 147 -4.50 27.74 -17.54
N GLN A 148 -4.68 26.49 -17.97
CA GLN A 148 -5.58 26.16 -19.08
C GLN A 148 -7.04 26.52 -18.77
N ALA A 149 -7.49 26.31 -17.53
CA ALA A 149 -8.82 26.71 -17.10
C ALA A 149 -9.05 28.23 -17.20
N GLY A 150 -8.03 29.03 -16.87
CA GLY A 150 -8.09 30.49 -16.97
C GLY A 150 -8.13 31.02 -18.41
N ALA A 151 -7.66 30.24 -19.38
CA ALA A 151 -7.69 30.60 -20.81
C ALA A 151 -8.97 30.16 -21.53
N LEU A 152 -9.81 29.34 -20.90
CA LEU A 152 -11.04 28.82 -21.50
C LEU A 152 -12.22 29.77 -21.29
N ALA A 153 -12.94 30.07 -22.37
CA ALA A 153 -14.17 30.87 -22.33
C ALA A 153 -15.39 30.08 -21.83
N ASP A 154 -15.36 28.74 -21.91
CA ASP A 154 -16.45 27.85 -21.47
C ASP A 154 -16.35 27.59 -19.96
N PRO A 155 -17.28 28.12 -19.14
CA PRO A 155 -17.22 27.98 -17.68
C PRO A 155 -17.31 26.54 -17.19
N HIS A 156 -18.02 25.66 -17.91
CA HIS A 156 -18.21 24.28 -17.49
C HIS A 156 -16.91 23.47 -17.65
N LYS A 157 -16.21 23.65 -18.77
CA LYS A 157 -14.92 23.00 -19.01
C LYS A 157 -13.82 23.58 -18.12
N ALA A 158 -13.84 24.87 -17.85
CA ALA A 158 -12.90 25.50 -16.92
C ALA A 158 -13.08 24.94 -15.49
N ALA A 159 -14.32 24.77 -15.01
CA ALA A 159 -14.60 24.17 -13.71
C ALA A 159 -14.08 22.73 -13.60
N GLU A 160 -14.21 21.94 -14.67
CA GLU A 160 -13.73 20.56 -14.71
C GLU A 160 -12.19 20.47 -14.61
N LEU A 161 -11.46 21.35 -15.31
CA LEU A 161 -10.00 21.42 -15.23
C LEU A 161 -9.52 21.83 -13.82
N ILE A 162 -10.23 22.74 -13.16
CA ILE A 162 -9.94 23.15 -11.77
C ILE A 162 -10.18 21.99 -10.80
N ARG A 163 -11.25 21.22 -11.01
CA ARG A 163 -11.54 20.01 -10.24
C ARG A 163 -10.41 18.99 -10.41
N GLN A 164 -9.98 18.74 -11.65
CA GLN A 164 -8.88 17.83 -11.95
C GLN A 164 -7.55 18.30 -11.34
N ALA A 165 -7.26 19.60 -11.37
CA ALA A 165 -6.09 20.17 -10.71
C ALA A 165 -6.12 19.94 -9.19
N SER A 166 -7.29 20.02 -8.56
CA SER A 166 -7.48 19.76 -7.14
C SER A 166 -7.24 18.29 -6.80
N VAL A 167 -7.71 17.36 -7.65
CA VAL A 167 -7.43 15.92 -7.53
C VAL A 167 -5.92 15.65 -7.61
N TRP A 168 -5.21 16.25 -8.56
CA TRP A 168 -3.76 16.05 -8.69
C TRP A 168 -2.98 16.58 -7.48
N ARG A 169 -3.41 17.69 -6.87
CA ARG A 169 -2.82 18.18 -5.62
C ARG A 169 -3.07 17.22 -4.46
N PHE A 170 -4.25 16.63 -4.39
CA PHE A 170 -4.57 15.60 -3.40
C PHE A 170 -3.71 14.34 -3.60
N ASP A 171 -3.52 13.90 -4.85
CA ASP A 171 -2.66 12.76 -5.18
C ASP A 171 -1.20 13.03 -4.82
N ALA A 172 -0.71 14.26 -5.04
CA ALA A 172 0.62 14.69 -4.60
C ALA A 172 0.78 14.58 -3.08
N LEU A 173 -0.23 15.02 -2.32
CA LEU A 173 -0.25 14.92 -0.86
C LEU A 173 -0.25 13.45 -0.40
N MET A 174 -1.08 12.60 -1.03
CA MET A 174 -1.12 11.17 -0.73
C MET A 174 0.23 10.51 -1.01
N ALA A 175 0.81 10.75 -2.17
CA ALA A 175 2.12 10.23 -2.53
C ALA A 175 3.22 10.67 -1.54
N ALA A 176 3.24 11.95 -1.15
CA ALA A 176 4.17 12.47 -0.16
C ALA A 176 3.99 11.79 1.21
N SER A 177 2.75 11.61 1.66
CA SER A 177 2.44 10.94 2.93
C SER A 177 2.91 9.48 2.95
N PHE A 178 2.75 8.76 1.84
CA PHE A 178 3.19 7.38 1.70
C PHE A 178 4.71 7.25 1.69
N LEU A 179 5.42 8.13 0.99
CA LEU A 179 6.88 8.17 1.00
C LEU A 179 7.41 8.47 2.41
N LEU A 180 6.79 9.41 3.12
CA LEU A 180 7.14 9.73 4.50
C LEU A 180 6.93 8.52 5.42
N LEU A 181 5.79 7.84 5.31
CA LEU A 181 5.49 6.65 6.12
C LEU A 181 6.54 5.55 5.88
N VAL A 182 6.88 5.26 4.62
CA VAL A 182 7.89 4.24 4.30
C VAL A 182 9.28 4.67 4.76
N LEU A 183 9.63 5.95 4.63
CA LEU A 183 10.88 6.47 5.19
C LEU A 183 10.95 6.20 6.69
N LEU A 184 9.89 6.48 7.44
CA LEU A 184 9.82 6.20 8.88
C LEU A 184 9.95 4.70 9.19
N ILE A 185 9.32 3.83 8.40
CA ILE A 185 9.42 2.37 8.57
C ILE A 185 10.86 1.89 8.31
N VAL A 186 11.50 2.37 7.23
CA VAL A 186 12.87 1.99 6.88
C VAL A 186 13.85 2.48 7.94
N LEU A 187 13.74 3.74 8.37
CA LEU A 187 14.56 4.30 9.44
C LEU A 187 14.34 3.56 10.77
N GLY A 188 13.08 3.35 11.15
CA GLY A 188 12.71 2.57 12.33
C GLY A 188 13.30 1.17 12.28
N SER A 189 13.20 0.49 11.15
CA SER A 189 13.76 -0.85 10.93
C SER A 189 15.29 -0.84 11.02
N ALA A 190 15.95 0.11 10.37
CA ALA A 190 17.41 0.26 10.43
C ALA A 190 17.91 0.50 11.85
N ILE A 191 17.22 1.34 12.63
CA ILE A 191 17.53 1.57 14.05
C ILE A 191 17.37 0.26 14.85
N GLN A 192 16.30 -0.52 14.62
CA GLN A 192 16.12 -1.82 15.29
C GLN A 192 17.24 -2.79 14.92
N TRP A 193 17.63 -2.86 13.65
CA TRP A 193 18.72 -3.73 13.20
C TRP A 193 20.04 -3.36 13.86
N TRP A 194 20.34 -2.06 13.94
CA TRP A 194 21.51 -1.55 14.64
C TRP A 194 21.53 -1.93 16.12
N GLN A 195 20.39 -1.78 16.81
CA GLN A 195 20.24 -2.16 18.22
C GLN A 195 20.38 -3.68 18.43
N LEU A 196 19.82 -4.49 17.54
CA LEU A 196 19.91 -5.95 17.58
C LEU A 196 21.35 -6.44 17.35
N VAL A 197 22.06 -5.85 16.38
CA VAL A 197 23.46 -6.20 16.08
C VAL A 197 24.39 -5.75 17.22
N ARG A 198 24.12 -4.61 17.86
CA ARG A 198 24.87 -4.12 19.02
C ARG A 198 24.52 -4.82 20.34
N GLY A 199 23.53 -5.72 20.36
CA GLY A 199 23.13 -6.47 21.55
C GLY A 199 22.38 -5.65 22.61
N THR A 200 21.90 -4.44 22.28
CA THR A 200 21.20 -3.56 23.24
C THR A 200 19.73 -3.94 23.45
N LYS A 201 19.19 -4.88 22.66
CA LYS A 201 17.85 -5.44 22.82
C LYS A 201 17.87 -6.97 22.90
N PRO A 202 17.15 -7.58 23.87
CA PRO A 202 17.03 -9.03 23.93
C PRO A 202 16.24 -9.54 22.71
N VAL A 203 16.78 -10.57 22.05
CA VAL A 203 16.14 -11.23 20.92
C VAL A 203 15.03 -12.12 21.45
N VAL A 204 13.80 -11.60 21.52
CA VAL A 204 12.62 -12.41 21.84
C VAL A 204 12.07 -12.99 20.53
N LEU A 205 12.33 -14.28 20.30
CA LEU A 205 11.70 -15.08 19.25
C LEU A 205 10.41 -15.68 19.81
N ARG A 206 9.28 -15.48 19.13
CA ARG A 206 8.01 -16.22 19.38
C ARG A 206 7.79 -17.31 18.34
N GLU A 207 8.84 -17.71 17.64
CA GLU A 207 8.82 -18.83 16.71
C GLU A 207 8.94 -20.11 17.54
N SER A 208 8.15 -21.12 17.20
CA SER A 208 8.33 -22.46 17.76
C SER A 208 9.74 -22.94 17.46
N GLU A 209 10.38 -23.58 18.43
CA GLU A 209 11.71 -24.18 18.28
C GLU A 209 11.76 -25.05 17.01
N PHE A 210 12.82 -24.94 16.22
CA PHE A 210 12.96 -25.71 15.00
C PHE A 210 13.11 -27.20 15.36
N VAL A 211 12.04 -27.97 15.18
CA VAL A 211 12.08 -29.42 15.37
C VAL A 211 12.51 -30.09 14.07
N GLN A 212 13.66 -30.77 14.09
CA GLN A 212 14.07 -31.62 12.96
C GLN A 212 13.09 -32.80 12.82
N ILE A 213 12.67 -33.12 11.59
CA ILE A 213 11.74 -34.23 11.30
C ILE A 213 12.27 -35.56 11.85
N SER A 214 13.59 -35.77 11.84
CA SER A 214 14.25 -36.94 12.44
C SER A 214 14.00 -37.08 13.95
N GLN A 215 13.85 -35.98 14.67
CA GLN A 215 13.54 -36.00 16.11
C GLN A 215 12.06 -36.29 16.38
N LEU A 216 11.16 -35.92 15.46
CA LEU A 216 9.74 -36.28 15.54
C LEU A 216 9.48 -37.75 15.23
N GLU A 217 10.28 -38.34 14.33
CA GLU A 217 10.23 -39.77 14.04
C GLU A 217 10.79 -40.60 15.20
N ALA A 218 11.89 -40.17 15.81
CA ALA A 218 12.47 -40.82 16.99
C ALA A 218 11.61 -40.67 18.26
N ALA A 219 10.83 -39.60 18.39
CA ALA A 219 9.89 -39.42 19.50
C ALA A 219 8.56 -40.19 19.34
N ARG A 220 8.31 -40.74 18.14
CA ARG A 220 7.12 -41.56 17.83
C ARG A 220 7.38 -43.07 17.87
N SER A 221 8.64 -43.51 17.96
CA SER A 221 9.05 -44.92 18.15
C SER A 221 9.28 -45.25 19.61
#